data_AF-A0A915EGV0-F1
#
_entry.id   AF-A0A915EGV0-F1
#
_cell.length_a   1.000
_cell.length_b   1.000
_cell.length_c   1.000
_cell.angle_alpha   90.00
_cell.angle_beta   90.00
_cell.angle_gamma   90.00
#
_symmetry.space_group_name_H-M   'P 1'
#
loop_
_entity.id
_entity.type
_entity.pdbx_description
1 polymer ?
#
loop_
_entity_poly.entity_id
_entity_poly.type
_entity_poly.pdbx_seq_one_letter_code
_entity_poly.pdbx_strand_id
1 'polypeptide(L)'
;MNITDAEIVTLHILLLWSSNNNRHVNEQTKQLMKKRREWAVDRLYEHYEQVGTTDPMVRLGEVLLLLPEIELVCDQHCKDFQVAQLFDFCNMSELWYERICYTNLSTQF
;
A
#
# COMPACT_ATOMS: atom_id res chain seq x y z
N MET A 1 -17.51 -8.02 4.43
CA MET A 1 -17.34 -6.57 4.20
C MET A 1 -17.25 -6.36 2.70
N ASN A 2 -18.21 -5.65 2.09
CA ASN A 2 -18.12 -5.30 0.67
C ASN A 2 -17.22 -4.08 0.58
N ILE A 3 -16.01 -4.25 0.03
CA ILE A 3 -15.09 -3.15 -0.24
C ILE A 3 -15.41 -2.54 -1.60
N THR A 4 -15.32 -1.21 -1.69
CA THR A 4 -15.54 -0.46 -2.94
C THR A 4 -14.24 -0.16 -3.67
N ASP A 5 -14.31 0.14 -4.96
CA ASP A 5 -13.12 0.52 -5.76
C ASP A 5 -12.41 1.76 -5.18
N ALA A 6 -13.17 2.74 -4.68
CA ALA A 6 -12.63 3.94 -4.04
C ALA A 6 -11.83 3.62 -2.77
N GLU A 7 -12.31 2.67 -1.98
CA GLU A 7 -11.62 2.17 -0.79
C GLU A 7 -10.33 1.43 -1.17
N ILE A 8 -10.38 0.57 -2.20
CA ILE A 8 -9.21 -0.16 -2.70
C ILE A 8 -8.13 0.82 -3.15
N VAL A 9 -8.49 1.81 -3.98
CA VAL A 9 -7.53 2.81 -4.49
C VAL A 9 -6.93 3.60 -3.34
N THR A 10 -7.74 4.03 -2.38
CA THR A 10 -7.25 4.75 -1.20
C THR A 10 -6.26 3.91 -0.40
N LEU A 11 -6.56 2.64 -0.14
CA LEU A 11 -5.66 1.73 0.58
C LEU A 11 -4.31 1.57 -0.15
N HIS A 12 -4.32 1.45 -1.48
CA HIS A 12 -3.08 1.37 -2.26
C HIS A 12 -2.25 2.64 -2.16
N ILE A 13 -2.87 3.82 -2.21
CA ILE A 13 -2.18 5.11 -2.05
C ILE A 13 -1.55 5.19 -0.65
N LEU A 14 -2.28 4.76 0.38
CA LEU A 14 -1.79 4.78 1.77
C LEU A 14 -0.62 3.81 1.98
N LEU A 15 -0.66 2.63 1.36
CA LEU A 15 0.45 1.66 1.37
C LEU A 15 1.68 2.19 0.61
N LEU A 16 1.48 2.75 -0.59
CA LEU A 16 2.56 3.34 -1.39
C LEU A 16 3.33 4.40 -0.58
N TRP A 17 2.59 5.24 0.14
CA TRP A 17 3.15 6.29 0.98
C TRP A 17 3.25 5.90 2.45
N SER A 18 3.40 4.61 2.79
CA SER A 18 3.44 4.14 4.18
C SER A 18 4.48 4.90 5.02
N SER A 19 4.12 5.21 6.27
CA SER A 19 5.05 5.83 7.22
C SER A 19 6.24 4.94 7.56
N ASN A 20 6.13 3.62 7.36
CA ASN A 20 7.23 2.69 7.55
C ASN A 20 8.41 2.98 6.59
N ASN A 21 8.11 3.56 5.43
CA ASN A 21 9.11 3.94 4.43
C ASN A 21 9.85 5.25 4.76
N ASN A 22 9.41 6.00 5.78
CA ASN A 22 10.05 7.27 6.17
C ASN A 22 11.54 7.10 6.49
N ARG A 23 11.97 5.93 6.97
CA ARG A 23 13.39 5.65 7.29
C ARG A 23 14.30 5.61 6.06
N HIS A 24 13.74 5.49 4.87
CA HIS A 24 14.47 5.34 3.61
C HIS A 24 14.54 6.62 2.78
N VAL A 25 13.91 7.71 3.24
CA VAL A 25 13.77 8.95 2.46
C VAL A 25 14.18 10.18 3.28
N ASN A 26 14.52 11.27 2.57
CA ASN A 26 14.86 12.54 3.19
C ASN A 26 13.64 13.24 3.81
N GLU A 27 13.88 14.25 4.65
CA GLU A 27 12.82 14.94 5.39
C GLU A 27 11.79 15.62 4.48
N GLN A 28 12.24 16.23 3.38
CA GLN A 28 11.34 16.85 2.39
C GLN A 28 10.36 15.81 1.81
N THR A 29 10.85 14.62 1.50
CA THR A 29 10.03 13.52 0.98
C THR A 29 9.07 13.01 2.05
N LYS A 30 9.49 12.87 3.31
CA LYS A 30 8.57 12.47 4.41
C LYS A 30 7.40 13.44 4.55
N GLN A 31 7.65 14.75 4.45
CA GLN A 31 6.60 15.76 4.52
C GLN A 31 5.64 15.65 3.32
N LEU A 32 6.16 15.40 2.12
CA LEU A 32 5.33 15.13 0.94
C LEU A 32 4.47 13.87 1.14
N MET A 33 5.06 12.77 1.58
CA MET A 33 4.36 11.51 1.84
C MET A 33 3.23 11.69 2.85
N LYS A 34 3.49 12.42 3.94
CA LYS A 34 2.47 12.77 4.94
C LYS A 34 1.28 13.49 4.31
N LYS A 35 1.53 14.55 3.54
CA LYS A 35 0.48 15.31 2.84
C LYS A 35 -0.33 14.44 1.88
N ARG A 36 0.32 13.49 1.20
CA ARG A 36 -0.37 12.55 0.28
C ARG A 36 -1.28 11.57 1.03
N ARG A 37 -0.86 11.08 2.21
CA ARG A 37 -1.71 10.24 3.05
C ARG A 37 -2.93 11.00 3.58
N GLU A 38 -2.71 12.19 4.14
CA GLU A 38 -3.79 13.05 4.64
C GLU A 38 -4.80 13.34 3.53
N TRP A 39 -4.31 13.76 2.35
CA TRP A 39 -5.16 14.00 1.18
C TRP A 39 -5.98 12.77 0.77
N ALA A 40 -5.40 11.56 0.80
CA ALA A 40 -6.11 10.35 0.42
C ALA A 40 -7.25 10.02 1.40
N VAL A 41 -7.03 10.21 2.70
CA VAL A 41 -8.06 10.04 3.74
C VAL A 41 -9.19 11.05 3.55
N ASP A 42 -8.84 12.33 3.35
CA ASP A 42 -9.83 13.40 3.14
C ASP A 42 -10.68 13.13 1.89
N ARG A 43 -10.06 12.70 0.78
CA ARG A 43 -10.78 12.36 -0.45
C ARG A 43 -11.73 11.19 -0.30
N LEU A 44 -11.34 10.15 0.44
CA LEU A 44 -12.21 9.01 0.69
C LEU A 44 -13.41 9.40 1.54
N TYR A 45 -13.19 10.25 2.56
CA TYR A 45 -14.27 10.78 3.38
C TYR A 45 -15.25 11.62 2.56
N GLU A 46 -14.76 12.56 1.74
CA GLU A 46 -15.61 13.36 0.84
C GLU A 46 -16.38 12.48 -0.16
N HIS A 47 -15.76 11.42 -0.66
CA HIS A 47 -16.43 10.46 -1.53
C HIS A 47 -17.61 9.79 -0.81
N TYR A 48 -17.44 9.38 0.45
CA TYR A 48 -18.53 8.81 1.24
C TYR A 48 -19.69 9.79 1.45
N GLU A 49 -19.39 11.06 1.71
CA GLU A 49 -20.44 12.10 1.81
C GLU A 49 -21.21 12.26 0.50
N GLN A 50 -20.51 12.19 -0.65
CA GLN A 50 -21.13 12.34 -1.97
C GLN A 50 -22.02 11.16 -2.38
N VAL A 51 -21.63 9.93 -2.04
CA VAL A 51 -22.40 8.73 -2.41
C VAL A 51 -23.44 8.33 -1.37
N GLY A 52 -23.54 9.08 -0.26
CA GLY A 52 -24.53 8.84 0.79
C GLY A 52 -24.24 7.59 1.61
N THR A 53 -22.96 7.27 1.86
CA THR A 53 -22.56 6.16 2.72
C THR A 53 -23.17 6.30 4.10
N THR A 54 -23.73 5.23 4.65
CA THR A 54 -24.21 5.21 6.05
C THR A 54 -23.02 5.31 6.99
N ASP A 55 -23.08 6.23 7.95
CA ASP A 55 -22.02 6.50 8.94
C ASP A 55 -20.61 6.62 8.33
N PRO A 56 -20.33 7.62 7.45
CA PRO A 56 -19.07 7.76 6.71
C PRO A 56 -17.80 7.66 7.56
N MET A 57 -17.83 8.25 8.76
CA MET A 57 -16.68 8.26 9.67
C MET A 57 -16.40 6.88 10.27
N VAL A 58 -17.45 6.11 10.57
CA VAL A 58 -17.31 4.73 11.05
C VAL A 58 -16.73 3.87 9.93
N ARG A 59 -17.29 3.98 8.72
CA ARG A 59 -16.83 3.25 7.55
C ARG A 59 -15.37 3.57 7.21
N LEU A 60 -14.98 4.85 7.28
CA LEU A 60 -13.59 5.28 7.10
C LEU A 60 -12.66 4.60 8.11
N GLY A 61 -13.03 4.59 9.39
CA GLY A 61 -12.27 3.91 10.44
C GLY A 61 -12.09 2.42 10.15
N GLU A 62 -13.17 1.71 9.81
CA GLU A 62 -13.12 0.29 9.44
C GLU A 62 -12.16 0.00 8.29
N VAL A 63 -12.20 0.84 7.24
CA VAL A 63 -11.32 0.68 6.07
C VAL A 63 -9.86 0.96 6.45
N LEU A 64 -9.58 2.02 7.21
CA LEU A 64 -8.21 2.35 7.63
C LEU A 64 -7.60 1.28 8.55
N LEU A 65 -8.41 0.59 9.35
CA LEU A 65 -7.97 -0.52 10.18
C LEU A 65 -7.51 -1.75 9.39
N LEU A 66 -7.78 -1.82 8.07
CA LEU A 66 -7.23 -2.87 7.22
C LEU A 66 -5.75 -2.68 6.90
N LEU A 67 -5.23 -1.45 6.98
CA LEU A 67 -3.84 -1.16 6.59
C LEU A 67 -2.80 -2.00 7.35
N PRO A 68 -2.83 -2.07 8.70
CA PRO A 68 -1.85 -2.86 9.44
C PRO A 68 -1.91 -4.35 9.09
N GLU A 69 -3.10 -4.89 8.87
CA GLU A 69 -3.30 -6.29 8.48
C GLU A 69 -2.74 -6.57 7.09
N ILE A 70 -2.96 -5.65 6.13
CA ILE A 70 -2.39 -5.77 4.78
C ILE A 70 -0.85 -5.68 4.85
N GLU A 71 -0.30 -4.76 5.64
CA GLU A 71 1.15 -4.65 5.82
C GLU A 71 1.75 -5.94 6.43
N LEU A 72 1.08 -6.55 7.41
CA LEU A 72 1.50 -7.81 8.01
C LEU A 72 1.50 -8.96 6.99
N VAL A 73 0.44 -9.09 6.20
CA VAL A 73 0.33 -10.11 5.15
C VAL A 73 1.39 -9.90 4.06
N CYS A 74 1.66 -8.65 3.67
CA CYS A 74 2.74 -8.31 2.74
C CYS A 74 4.13 -8.70 3.27
N ASP A 75 4.43 -8.43 4.54
CA ASP A 75 5.69 -8.83 5.17
C ASP A 75 5.84 -10.36 5.23
N GLN A 76 4.76 -11.07 5.53
CA GLN A 76 4.75 -12.52 5.54
C GLN A 76 4.97 -13.10 4.13
N HIS A 77 4.33 -12.55 3.11
CA HIS A 77 4.58 -12.94 1.71
C HIS A 77 6.02 -12.70 1.27
N CYS A 78 6.64 -11.60 1.69
CA CYS A 78 8.06 -11.34 1.42
C CYS A 78 8.97 -12.40 2.06
N LYS A 79 8.67 -12.83 3.29
CA LYS A 79 9.42 -13.90 3.98
C LYS A 79 9.24 -15.25 3.31
N ASP A 80 8.00 -15.61 2.96
CA ASP A 80 7.70 -16.86 2.26
C ASP A 80 8.42 -16.90 0.90
N PHE A 81 8.45 -15.77 0.19
CA PHE A 81 9.22 -15.64 -1.04
C PHE A 81 10.71 -15.89 -0.84
N GLN A 82 11.33 -15.24 0.17
CA GLN A 82 12.75 -15.43 0.48
C GLN A 82 13.08 -16.88 0.83
N VAL A 83 12.21 -17.55 1.59
CA VAL A 83 12.38 -18.97 1.92
C VAL A 83 12.29 -19.83 0.67
N ALA A 84 11.28 -19.62 -0.17
CA ALA A 84 11.11 -20.40 -1.39
C ALA A 84 12.29 -20.18 -2.38
N GLN A 85 12.87 -18.98 -2.42
CA GLN A 85 14.08 -18.70 -3.20
C GLN A 85 15.31 -19.43 -2.64
N LEU A 86 15.48 -19.50 -1.31
CA LEU A 86 16.60 -20.20 -0.67
C LEU A 86 16.63 -21.71 -0.98
N PHE A 87 15.45 -22.31 -1.17
CA PHE A 87 15.31 -23.75 -1.42
C PHE A 87 15.12 -24.11 -2.89
N ASP A 88 15.25 -23.15 -3.83
CA ASP A 88 14.94 -23.33 -5.26
C ASP A 88 13.60 -24.06 -5.48
N PHE A 89 12.60 -23.73 -4.65
CA PHE A 89 11.35 -24.48 -4.60
C PHE A 89 10.56 -24.38 -5.92
N CYS A 90 10.73 -23.29 -6.65
CA CYS A 90 10.18 -23.09 -8.00
C CYS A 90 11.00 -22.05 -8.79
N ASN A 91 10.78 -21.97 -10.11
CA ASN A 91 11.39 -20.96 -10.96
C ASN A 91 10.78 -19.57 -10.67
N MET A 92 11.47 -18.78 -9.84
CA MET A 92 11.00 -17.47 -9.38
C MET A 92 10.92 -16.40 -10.49
N SER A 93 11.61 -16.61 -11.62
CA SER A 93 11.63 -15.67 -12.75
C SER A 93 10.30 -15.50 -13.50
N GLU A 94 9.33 -16.37 -13.22
CA GLU A 94 7.96 -16.29 -13.70
C GLU A 94 7.08 -15.35 -12.85
N LEU A 95 7.55 -14.97 -11.66
CA LEU A 95 6.78 -14.15 -10.74
C LEU A 95 7.04 -12.66 -10.99
N TRP A 96 5.96 -11.89 -11.09
CA TRP A 96 5.98 -10.49 -11.54
C TRP A 96 6.83 -9.56 -10.65
N TYR A 97 6.95 -9.85 -9.36
CA TYR A 97 7.71 -9.03 -8.42
C TYR A 97 9.22 -9.17 -8.64
N GLU A 98 9.74 -10.29 -9.16
CA GLU A 98 11.17 -10.43 -9.50
C GLU A 98 11.55 -9.46 -10.64
N ARG A 99 10.60 -9.24 -11.56
CA ARG A 99 10.76 -8.37 -12.73
C ARG A 99 10.52 -6.89 -12.48
N ILE A 100 10.00 -6.50 -11.31
CA ILE A 100 9.67 -5.10 -11.00
C ILE A 100 10.46 -4.62 -9.78
N CYS A 101 10.48 -5.40 -8.70
CA CYS A 101 11.14 -5.00 -7.45
C CYS A 101 12.66 -5.09 -7.51
N TYR A 102 13.21 -5.96 -8.36
CA TYR A 102 14.65 -6.21 -8.48
C TYR A 102 15.23 -5.91 -9.86
N THR A 103 14.42 -5.40 -10.78
CA THR A 103 14.92 -4.80 -12.03
C THR A 103 15.81 -3.61 -11.71
N ASN A 104 16.99 -3.58 -12.34
CA ASN A 104 17.79 -2.36 -12.38
C ASN A 104 16.92 -1.24 -12.97
N LEU A 105 16.69 -0.18 -12.19
CA LEU A 105 16.16 1.07 -12.72
C LEU A 105 17.13 1.52 -13.81
N SER A 106 16.76 1.35 -15.06
CA SER A 106 17.53 1.90 -16.17
C SER A 106 17.43 3.41 -16.10
N THR A 107 18.34 4.05 -15.35
CA THR A 107 18.65 5.46 -15.48
C THR A 107 19.35 5.68 -16.80
N GLN A 108 18.59 5.70 -17.89
CA GLN A 108 19.00 6.41 -19.10
C GLN A 108 18.04 7.59 -19.22
N PHE A 109 18.48 8.73 -18.66
CA PHE A 109 18.02 10.06 -19.04
C PHE A 109 18.72 10.47 -20.33
#